data_AF-A0A9E0YRB3-F1
#
_entry.id   AF-A0A9E0YRB3-F1
#
_cell.length_a   1.000
_cell.length_b   1.000
_cell.length_c   1.000
_cell.angle_alpha   90.00
_cell.angle_beta   90.00
_cell.angle_gamma   90.00
#
_symmetry.space_group_name_H-M   'P 1'
#
loop_
_entity.id
_entity.type
_entity.pdbx_description
1 polymer ?
#
loop_
_entity_poly.entity_id
_entity_poly.type
_entity_poly.pdbx_seq_one_letter_code
_entity_poly.pdbx_strand_id
1 'polypeptide(L)'
;MSALIEALGIDNGIVAAIGAGGKKSLLYAIAAASRGRVGWTATVHSPRPPRWTGMEINVAAPAELIRRAGASSDARVRAFVQPAAKTGRVAGLDAGQVEALHAAGGFDLTLVKADGARMRGIKAPKPGEPVLPSTTRRVLVVVSAAVLGRPLNAEIAHRPERVGEVADLAMNEP
;
A
#
# COMPACT_ATOMS: atom_id res chain seq x y z
N MET A 1 -16.19 12.90 9.71
CA MET A 1 -15.03 12.19 9.12
C MET A 1 -13.78 12.56 9.93
N SER A 2 -12.66 11.81 9.91
CA SER A 2 -11.44 12.31 10.55
C SER A 2 -10.79 13.38 9.67
N ALA A 3 -10.07 14.34 10.25
CA ALA A 3 -9.37 15.39 9.49
C ALA A 3 -8.38 14.82 8.45
N LEU A 4 -7.75 13.67 8.74
CA LEU A 4 -6.84 12.99 7.81
C LEU A 4 -7.58 12.43 6.59
N ILE A 5 -8.71 11.75 6.79
CA ILE A 5 -9.50 11.13 5.71
C ILE A 5 -10.06 12.23 4.79
N GLU A 6 -10.51 13.32 5.39
CA GLU A 6 -11.02 14.49 4.67
C GLU A 6 -9.93 15.20 3.87
N ALA A 7 -8.77 15.47 4.48
CA ALA A 7 -7.63 16.11 3.80
C ALA A 7 -7.12 15.29 2.60
N LEU A 8 -7.25 13.96 2.65
CA LEU A 8 -6.87 13.06 1.57
C LEU A 8 -8.01 12.79 0.56
N GLY A 9 -9.19 13.38 0.77
CA GLY A 9 -10.36 13.20 -0.09
C GLY A 9 -10.80 11.74 -0.22
N ILE A 10 -10.64 10.96 0.85
CA ILE A 10 -10.98 9.53 0.90
C ILE A 10 -12.43 9.38 1.37
N ASP A 11 -13.25 8.72 0.58
CA ASP A 11 -14.66 8.45 0.87
C ASP A 11 -14.94 6.94 0.96
N ASN A 12 -14.80 6.21 -0.14
CA ASN A 12 -15.05 4.78 -0.26
C ASN A 12 -14.19 4.14 -1.36
N GLY A 13 -14.32 2.83 -1.54
CA GLY A 13 -13.69 2.08 -2.61
C GLY A 13 -12.21 1.76 -2.36
N ILE A 14 -11.49 1.51 -3.45
CA ILE A 14 -10.09 1.10 -3.39
C ILE A 14 -9.16 2.32 -3.39
N VAL A 15 -8.28 2.40 -2.39
CA VAL A 15 -7.28 3.46 -2.23
C VAL A 15 -5.89 2.83 -2.23
N ALA A 16 -5.04 3.25 -3.19
CA ALA A 16 -3.71 2.69 -3.35
C ALA A 16 -2.62 3.69 -2.96
N ALA A 17 -1.67 3.29 -2.12
CA ALA A 17 -0.47 4.06 -1.83
C ALA A 17 0.73 3.60 -2.68
N ILE A 18 1.36 4.57 -3.36
CA ILE A 18 2.54 4.40 -4.22
C ILE A 18 3.69 5.34 -3.81
N GLY A 19 4.86 5.20 -4.41
CA GLY A 19 6.01 6.06 -4.15
C GLY A 19 6.98 5.48 -3.12
N ALA A 20 7.41 6.22 -2.11
CA ALA A 20 8.45 5.85 -1.15
C ALA A 20 8.25 6.62 0.18
N GLY A 21 8.90 6.18 1.27
CA GLY A 21 8.84 6.96 2.52
C GLY A 21 7.49 7.02 3.26
N GLY A 22 7.01 5.89 3.80
CA GLY A 22 5.90 5.93 4.78
C GLY A 22 4.54 5.39 4.31
N LYS A 23 4.42 4.90 3.07
CA LYS A 23 3.17 4.30 2.53
C LYS A 23 2.41 3.39 3.51
N LYS A 24 3.10 2.46 4.17
CA LYS A 24 2.43 1.53 5.11
C LYS A 24 1.87 2.26 6.32
N SER A 25 2.68 3.15 6.90
CA SER A 25 2.28 3.96 8.05
C SER A 25 1.08 4.83 7.70
N LEU A 26 1.06 5.45 6.51
CA LEU A 26 -0.09 6.19 6.00
C LEU A 26 -1.34 5.30 5.89
N LEU A 27 -1.23 4.13 5.26
CA LEU A 27 -2.36 3.20 5.18
C LEU A 27 -2.83 2.70 6.56
N TYR A 28 -1.93 2.50 7.53
CA TYR A 28 -2.32 2.15 8.91
C TYR A 28 -3.06 3.31 9.59
N ALA A 29 -2.62 4.55 9.41
CA ALA A 29 -3.30 5.73 9.95
C ALA A 29 -4.69 5.91 9.34
N ILE A 30 -4.84 5.71 8.03
CA ILE A 30 -6.13 5.74 7.34
C ILE A 30 -7.06 4.64 7.87
N ALA A 31 -6.56 3.41 8.02
CA ALA A 31 -7.34 2.29 8.56
C ALA A 31 -7.84 2.57 10.00
N ALA A 32 -6.97 3.12 10.84
CA ALA A 32 -7.30 3.50 12.21
C ALA A 32 -8.35 4.61 12.26
N ALA A 33 -8.26 5.60 11.36
CA ALA A 33 -9.14 6.77 11.33
C ALA A 33 -10.49 6.54 10.60
N SER A 34 -10.60 5.45 9.83
CA SER A 34 -11.82 5.07 9.12
C SER A 34 -12.90 4.55 10.07
N ARG A 35 -14.17 4.81 9.78
CA ARG A 35 -15.31 4.32 10.58
C ARG A 35 -15.94 3.03 10.04
N GLY A 36 -15.89 2.82 8.73
CA GLY A 36 -16.44 1.65 8.06
C GLY A 36 -15.57 0.40 8.14
N ARG A 37 -15.99 -0.65 7.43
CA ARG A 37 -15.23 -1.89 7.24
C ARG A 37 -14.06 -1.64 6.30
N VAL A 38 -12.85 -1.99 6.73
CA VAL A 38 -11.62 -1.72 6.00
C VAL A 38 -10.89 -3.02 5.68
N GLY A 39 -10.68 -3.26 4.39
CA GLY A 39 -9.71 -4.22 3.90
C GLY A 39 -8.33 -3.59 3.79
N TRP A 40 -7.27 -4.32 4.16
CA TRP A 40 -5.88 -3.91 3.94
C TRP A 40 -5.13 -4.98 3.17
N THR A 41 -4.39 -4.61 2.13
CA THR A 41 -3.59 -5.55 1.35
C THR A 41 -2.42 -4.86 0.65
N ALA A 42 -1.65 -5.62 -0.13
CA ALA A 42 -0.59 -5.14 -0.99
C ALA A 42 -0.64 -5.88 -2.32
N THR A 43 -0.17 -5.27 -3.40
CA THR A 43 0.06 -5.95 -4.70
C THR A 43 1.51 -6.35 -4.92
N VAL A 44 2.35 -6.06 -3.93
CA VAL A 44 3.76 -6.41 -3.93
C VAL A 44 4.13 -7.10 -2.63
N HIS A 45 5.30 -7.76 -2.63
CA HIS A 45 5.90 -8.27 -1.41
C HIS A 45 6.05 -7.16 -0.35
N SER A 46 5.51 -7.41 0.83
CA SER A 46 5.51 -6.46 1.95
C SER A 46 5.92 -7.17 3.24
N PRO A 47 6.46 -6.46 4.24
CA PRO A 47 6.44 -6.95 5.61
C PRO A 47 5.00 -7.24 6.04
N ARG A 48 4.82 -8.27 6.87
CA ARG A 48 3.54 -8.55 7.52
C ARG A 48 3.08 -7.33 8.33
N PRO A 49 1.78 -6.96 8.34
CA PRO A 49 1.26 -5.95 9.24
C PRO A 49 1.66 -6.24 10.70
N PRO A 50 2.17 -5.24 11.43
CA PRO A 50 2.52 -5.43 12.83
C PRO A 50 1.30 -5.71 13.72
N ARG A 51 1.48 -6.45 14.81
CA ARG A 51 0.39 -6.78 15.76
C ARG A 51 -0.25 -5.57 16.42
N TRP A 52 0.52 -4.50 16.66
CA TRP A 52 0.02 -3.26 17.28
C TRP A 52 -1.05 -2.54 16.43
N THR A 53 -1.20 -2.90 15.15
CA THR A 53 -2.25 -2.33 14.29
C THR A 53 -3.66 -2.79 14.70
N GLY A 54 -3.78 -3.86 15.50
CA GLY A 54 -5.08 -4.43 15.89
C GLY A 54 -5.87 -5.06 14.74
N MET A 55 -5.28 -5.20 13.55
CA MET A 55 -5.95 -5.79 12.39
C MET A 55 -6.12 -7.30 12.56
N GLU A 56 -7.25 -7.85 12.12
CA GLU A 56 -7.37 -9.30 11.89
C GLU A 56 -6.52 -9.66 10.67
N ILE A 57 -5.43 -10.40 10.86
CA ILE A 57 -4.49 -10.73 9.78
C ILE A 57 -4.81 -12.10 9.20
N ASN A 58 -5.35 -12.12 7.98
CA ASN A 58 -5.62 -13.31 7.19
C ASN A 58 -4.44 -13.59 6.25
N VAL A 59 -3.86 -14.79 6.39
CA VAL A 59 -2.79 -15.29 5.51
C VAL A 59 -3.22 -16.60 4.88
N ALA A 60 -3.44 -16.61 3.57
CA ALA A 60 -3.90 -17.77 2.82
C ALA A 60 -3.68 -17.59 1.31
N ALA A 61 -4.01 -18.61 0.51
CA ALA A 61 -4.08 -18.50 -0.94
C ALA A 61 -5.22 -17.53 -1.38
N PRO A 62 -5.16 -16.93 -2.59
CA PRO A 62 -6.09 -15.88 -3.01
C PRO A 62 -7.57 -16.25 -2.91
N ALA A 63 -7.96 -17.42 -3.40
CA ALA A 63 -9.35 -17.88 -3.35
C ALA A 63 -9.87 -17.96 -1.91
N GLU A 64 -9.01 -18.40 -0.99
CA GLU A 64 -9.36 -18.49 0.43
C GLU A 64 -9.45 -17.12 1.10
N LEU A 65 -8.58 -16.18 0.73
CA LEU A 65 -8.65 -14.80 1.22
C LEU A 65 -9.96 -14.13 0.79
N ILE A 66 -10.37 -14.31 -0.47
CA ILE A 66 -11.64 -13.78 -1.00
C ILE A 66 -12.84 -14.40 -0.25
N ARG A 67 -12.83 -15.72 -0.04
CA ARG A 67 -13.86 -16.40 0.77
C ARG A 67 -13.93 -15.84 2.20
N ARG A 68 -12.79 -15.67 2.85
CA ARG A 68 -12.72 -15.10 4.22
C ARG A 68 -13.15 -13.65 4.26
N ALA A 69 -12.88 -12.87 3.21
CA ALA A 69 -13.31 -11.48 3.14
C ALA A 69 -14.84 -11.38 3.27
N GLY A 70 -15.60 -12.24 2.57
CA GLY A 70 -17.06 -12.27 2.65
C GLY A 70 -17.65 -12.96 3.89
N ALA A 71 -16.83 -13.63 4.69
CA ALA A 71 -17.29 -14.20 5.96
C ALA A 71 -17.55 -13.10 7.01
N SER A 72 -18.56 -13.32 7.86
CA SER A 72 -18.84 -12.43 9.00
C SER A 72 -17.63 -12.37 9.94
N SER A 73 -17.31 -11.17 10.40
CA SER A 73 -16.24 -10.90 11.36
C SER A 73 -16.57 -9.62 12.12
N ASP A 74 -16.32 -9.62 13.43
CA ASP A 74 -16.43 -8.43 14.28
C ASP A 74 -15.27 -7.46 14.07
N ALA A 75 -14.21 -7.89 13.38
CA ALA A 75 -13.05 -7.05 13.11
C ALA A 75 -13.39 -5.99 12.04
N ARG A 76 -13.39 -4.73 12.47
CA ARG A 76 -13.57 -3.57 11.58
C ARG A 76 -12.48 -3.49 10.51
N VAL A 77 -11.23 -3.82 10.86
CA VAL A 77 -10.08 -3.75 9.96
C VAL A 77 -9.47 -5.13 9.79
N ARG A 78 -9.39 -5.59 8.54
CA ARG A 78 -8.94 -6.94 8.19
C ARG A 78 -7.85 -6.85 7.13
N ALA A 79 -6.72 -7.48 7.38
CA ALA A 79 -5.60 -7.54 6.45
C ALA A 79 -5.61 -8.88 5.71
N PHE A 80 -5.37 -8.85 4.39
CA PHE A 80 -5.40 -10.04 3.53
C PHE A 80 -4.15 -10.09 2.68
N VAL A 81 -3.33 -11.12 2.90
CA VAL A 81 -2.03 -11.26 2.25
C VAL A 81 -1.69 -12.73 2.02
N GLN A 82 -0.86 -13.01 1.03
CA GLN A 82 -0.46 -14.38 0.70
C GLN A 82 0.77 -14.81 1.51
N PRO A 83 0.96 -16.12 1.76
CA PRO A 83 2.24 -16.64 2.23
C PRO A 83 3.38 -16.22 1.31
N ALA A 84 4.56 -15.96 1.87
CA ALA A 84 5.79 -15.75 1.10
C ALA A 84 6.89 -16.68 1.60
N ALA A 85 7.80 -17.06 0.70
CA ALA A 85 8.94 -17.93 1.05
C ALA A 85 9.88 -17.31 2.10
N LYS A 86 9.98 -15.98 2.14
CA LYS A 86 10.86 -15.27 3.08
C LYS A 86 10.16 -15.01 4.41
N THR A 87 10.77 -15.48 5.51
CA THR A 87 10.32 -15.23 6.88
C THR A 87 10.06 -13.73 7.14
N GLY A 88 8.93 -13.42 7.77
CA GLY A 88 8.52 -12.04 8.08
C GLY A 88 8.00 -11.23 6.88
N ARG A 89 7.97 -11.81 5.67
CA ARG A 89 7.35 -11.22 4.48
C ARG A 89 6.03 -11.91 4.16
N VAL A 90 5.20 -11.20 3.43
CA VAL A 90 3.96 -11.68 2.83
C VAL A 90 3.93 -11.26 1.37
N ALA A 91 3.34 -12.10 0.54
CA ALA A 91 3.16 -11.82 -0.88
C ALA A 91 1.87 -11.02 -1.09
N GLY A 92 1.88 -10.17 -2.12
CA GLY A 92 0.74 -9.35 -2.49
C GLY A 92 -0.26 -10.12 -3.36
N LEU A 93 -1.48 -9.60 -3.46
CA LEU A 93 -2.50 -10.04 -4.41
C LEU A 93 -2.28 -9.38 -5.78
N ASP A 94 -2.72 -10.00 -6.86
CA ASP A 94 -2.80 -9.28 -8.14
C ASP A 94 -3.94 -8.26 -8.13
N ALA A 95 -3.99 -7.40 -9.16
CA ALA A 95 -4.98 -6.34 -9.27
C ALA A 95 -6.42 -6.85 -9.22
N GLY A 96 -6.75 -7.93 -9.96
CA GLY A 96 -8.11 -8.49 -10.00
C GLY A 96 -8.51 -9.19 -8.70
N GLN A 97 -7.57 -9.83 -8.02
CA GLN A 97 -7.78 -10.42 -6.70
C GLN A 97 -8.11 -9.38 -5.64
N VAL A 98 -7.51 -8.18 -5.70
CA VAL A 98 -7.86 -7.08 -4.80
C VAL A 98 -9.29 -6.60 -5.05
N GLU A 99 -9.74 -6.54 -6.30
CA GLU A 99 -11.12 -6.15 -6.65
C GLU A 99 -12.13 -7.18 -6.16
N ALA A 100 -11.86 -8.47 -6.42
CA ALA A 100 -12.68 -9.57 -5.93
C ALA A 100 -12.75 -9.57 -4.40
N LEU A 101 -11.65 -9.28 -3.72
CA LEU A 101 -11.59 -9.16 -2.27
C LEU A 101 -12.40 -7.97 -1.75
N HIS A 102 -12.30 -6.82 -2.40
CA HIS A 102 -13.06 -5.62 -2.06
C HIS A 102 -14.56 -5.89 -2.14
N ALA A 103 -15.01 -6.48 -3.26
CA ALA A 103 -16.40 -6.82 -3.51
C ALA A 103 -16.92 -7.90 -2.53
N ALA A 104 -16.20 -9.01 -2.38
CA ALA A 104 -16.60 -10.11 -1.51
C ALA A 104 -16.73 -9.67 -0.05
N GLY A 105 -15.79 -8.85 0.44
CA GLY A 105 -15.84 -8.33 1.80
C GLY A 105 -16.83 -7.19 2.01
N GLY A 106 -17.40 -6.63 0.93
CA GLY A 106 -18.22 -5.42 0.96
C GLY A 106 -17.56 -4.29 1.75
N PHE A 107 -16.25 -4.13 1.61
CA PHE A 107 -15.52 -3.14 2.38
C PHE A 107 -15.90 -1.73 1.93
N ASP A 108 -16.11 -0.83 2.88
CA ASP A 108 -16.26 0.60 2.56
C ASP A 108 -14.95 1.13 1.96
N LEU A 109 -13.81 0.64 2.47
CA LEU A 109 -12.48 0.99 1.97
C LEU A 109 -11.59 -0.24 1.84
N THR A 110 -10.85 -0.34 0.73
CA THR A 110 -9.74 -1.28 0.61
C THR A 110 -8.44 -0.54 0.36
N LEU A 111 -7.52 -0.67 1.30
CA LEU A 111 -6.24 0.02 1.36
C LEU A 111 -5.14 -0.86 0.77
N VAL A 112 -4.50 -0.39 -0.29
CA VAL A 112 -3.57 -1.18 -1.10
C VAL A 112 -2.19 -0.55 -1.09
N LYS A 113 -1.19 -1.29 -0.65
CA LYS A 113 0.21 -0.92 -0.94
C LYS A 113 0.57 -1.42 -2.34
N ALA A 114 0.67 -0.52 -3.30
CA ALA A 114 0.74 -0.88 -4.71
C ALA A 114 2.16 -0.94 -5.32
N ASP A 115 3.20 -0.60 -4.55
CA ASP A 115 4.58 -0.73 -4.99
C ASP A 115 5.62 -0.92 -3.86
N GLY A 116 6.82 -1.33 -4.26
CA GLY A 116 8.00 -1.47 -3.41
C GLY A 116 8.97 -0.29 -3.57
N ALA A 117 9.60 0.12 -2.48
CA ALA A 117 10.64 1.18 -2.50
C ALA A 117 11.93 0.77 -1.78
N ARG A 118 12.09 -0.50 -1.38
CA ARG A 118 13.24 -1.01 -0.62
C ARG A 118 13.67 -0.12 0.58
N MET A 119 12.69 0.42 1.31
CA MET A 119 12.89 1.32 2.46
C MET A 119 13.59 2.65 2.13
N ARG A 120 13.60 3.06 0.86
CA ARG A 120 14.08 4.37 0.40
C ARG A 120 12.99 5.45 0.55
N GLY A 121 13.43 6.71 0.48
CA GLY A 121 12.60 7.89 0.70
C GLY A 121 11.96 8.44 -0.58
N ILE A 122 12.59 8.22 -1.74
CA ILE A 122 12.04 8.55 -3.07
C ILE A 122 12.23 7.36 -4.03
N LYS A 123 11.44 7.27 -5.09
CA LYS A 123 11.65 6.30 -6.18
C LYS A 123 11.03 6.76 -7.49
N ALA A 124 11.51 6.18 -8.58
CA ALA A 124 10.82 6.18 -9.86
C ALA A 124 10.18 4.80 -10.14
N PRO A 125 8.97 4.75 -10.74
CA PRO A 125 8.38 3.50 -11.24
C PRO A 125 9.28 2.81 -12.28
N LYS A 126 9.20 1.48 -12.36
CA LYS A 126 9.75 0.68 -13.47
C LYS A 126 8.61 0.22 -14.39
N PRO A 127 8.88 -0.34 -15.58
CA PRO A 127 7.84 -0.95 -16.39
C PRO A 127 7.02 -1.96 -15.57
N GLY A 128 5.69 -1.87 -15.68
CA GLY A 128 4.75 -2.67 -14.89
C GLY A 128 4.54 -2.21 -13.44
N GLU A 129 5.09 -1.07 -13.01
CA GLU A 129 4.74 -0.42 -11.74
C GLU A 129 4.04 0.93 -11.97
N PRO A 130 3.11 1.34 -11.09
CA PRO A 130 2.55 0.57 -9.97
C PRO A 130 1.55 -0.50 -10.41
N VAL A 131 1.36 -1.55 -9.60
CA VAL A 131 0.33 -2.57 -9.86
C VAL A 131 -0.95 -2.14 -9.15
N LEU A 132 -1.85 -1.52 -9.89
CA LEU A 132 -3.11 -0.95 -9.40
C LEU A 132 -4.31 -1.79 -9.85
N PRO A 133 -5.30 -2.02 -8.98
CA PRO A 133 -6.66 -2.39 -9.37
C PRO A 133 -7.24 -1.38 -10.37
N SER A 134 -7.99 -1.86 -11.36
CA SER A 134 -8.62 -1.02 -12.38
C SER A 134 -9.67 -0.07 -11.79
N THR A 135 -10.31 -0.49 -10.71
CA THR A 135 -11.33 0.25 -9.95
C THR A 135 -10.74 1.11 -8.82
N THR A 136 -9.42 1.37 -8.84
CA THR A 136 -8.79 2.26 -7.86
C THR A 136 -9.39 3.66 -7.94
N ARG A 137 -10.05 4.10 -6.86
CA ARG A 137 -10.71 5.41 -6.78
C ARG A 137 -9.74 6.54 -6.43
N ARG A 138 -8.70 6.22 -5.64
CA ARG A 138 -7.69 7.19 -5.20
C ARG A 138 -6.30 6.57 -5.19
N VAL A 139 -5.33 7.33 -5.72
CA VAL A 139 -3.90 7.00 -5.62
C VAL A 139 -3.21 8.03 -4.73
N LEU A 140 -2.63 7.56 -3.63
CA LEU A 140 -1.84 8.36 -2.70
C LEU A 140 -0.36 8.23 -3.06
N VAL A 141 0.22 9.28 -3.63
CA VAL A 141 1.66 9.34 -3.93
C VAL A 141 2.40 9.78 -2.68
N VAL A 142 3.30 8.94 -2.19
CA VAL A 142 4.07 9.21 -0.98
C VAL A 142 5.53 9.44 -1.35
N VAL A 143 6.12 10.50 -0.80
CA VAL A 143 7.55 10.78 -0.84
C VAL A 143 7.97 11.19 0.56
N SER A 144 9.15 10.74 1.00
CA SER A 144 9.71 11.14 2.29
C SER A 144 10.21 12.58 2.23
N ALA A 145 9.69 13.46 3.10
CA ALA A 145 10.23 14.81 3.25
C ALA A 145 11.74 14.82 3.60
N ALA A 146 12.23 13.76 4.25
CA ALA A 146 13.65 13.62 4.59
C ALA A 146 14.59 13.49 3.37
N VAL A 147 14.07 13.37 2.13
CA VAL A 147 14.90 13.40 0.91
C VAL A 147 15.05 14.78 0.30
N LEU A 148 14.30 15.79 0.78
CA LEU A 148 14.38 17.14 0.23
C LEU A 148 15.77 17.75 0.51
N GLY A 149 16.40 18.29 -0.53
CA GLY A 149 17.73 18.87 -0.47
C GLY A 149 18.84 17.85 -0.20
N ARG A 150 18.57 16.56 -0.40
CA ARG A 150 19.57 15.49 -0.23
C ARG A 150 20.08 15.06 -1.61
N PRO A 151 21.40 14.88 -1.78
CA PRO A 151 21.99 14.38 -3.01
C PRO A 151 21.32 13.11 -3.54
N LEU A 152 20.92 13.13 -4.82
CA LEU A 152 20.30 11.98 -5.48
C LEU A 152 21.26 10.80 -5.56
N ASN A 153 21.02 9.77 -4.74
CA ASN A 153 21.84 8.57 -4.71
C ASN A 153 21.06 7.32 -4.24
N ALA A 154 21.71 6.16 -4.28
CA ALA A 154 21.09 4.88 -3.93
C ALA A 154 20.76 4.71 -2.43
N GLU A 155 21.25 5.60 -1.56
CA GLU A 155 20.92 5.60 -0.13
C GLU A 155 19.52 6.18 0.12
N ILE A 156 19.18 7.26 -0.61
CA ILE A 156 17.91 7.98 -0.44
C ILE A 156 16.84 7.54 -1.45
N ALA A 157 17.25 7.08 -2.63
CA ALA A 157 16.37 6.77 -3.75
C ALA A 157 16.40 5.29 -4.14
N HIS A 158 15.24 4.75 -4.53
CA HIS A 158 15.15 3.46 -5.19
C HIS A 158 15.15 3.66 -6.70
N ARG A 159 16.19 3.17 -7.39
CA ARG A 159 16.46 3.40 -8.82
C ARG A 159 16.81 4.89 -9.07
N PRO A 160 17.89 5.40 -8.45
CA PRO A 160 18.23 6.82 -8.50
C PRO A 160 18.41 7.34 -9.93
N GLU A 161 18.93 6.52 -10.85
CA GLU A 161 19.13 6.90 -12.25
C GLU A 161 17.80 7.27 -12.93
N ARG A 162 16.77 6.44 -12.73
CA ARG A 162 15.41 6.71 -13.23
C ARG A 162 14.74 7.89 -12.52
N VAL A 163 15.11 8.16 -11.26
CA VAL A 163 14.63 9.36 -10.56
C VAL A 163 15.24 10.59 -11.22
N GLY A 164 16.53 10.56 -11.52
CA GLY A 164 17.24 11.63 -12.22
C GLY A 164 16.66 11.89 -13.60
N GLU A 165 16.39 10.84 -14.39
CA GLU A 165 15.73 10.95 -15.70
C GLU A 165 14.35 11.64 -15.63
N VAL A 166 13.54 11.31 -14.61
CA VAL A 166 12.18 11.85 -14.48
C VAL A 166 12.17 13.26 -13.88
N ALA A 167 13.11 13.55 -12.97
CA ALA A 167 13.18 14.82 -12.24
C ALA A 167 14.12 15.84 -12.90
N ASP A 168 14.81 15.46 -13.97
CA ASP A 168 15.88 16.24 -14.61
C ASP A 168 16.98 16.63 -13.60
N LEU A 169 17.49 15.63 -12.87
CA LEU A 169 18.52 15.78 -11.83
C LEU A 169 19.71 14.87 -12.12
N ALA A 170 20.93 15.39 -11.99
CA ALA A 170 22.11 14.55 -12.06
C ALA A 170 22.33 13.78 -10.74
N MET A 171 23.08 12.69 -10.82
CA MET A 171 23.48 11.93 -9.64
C MET A 171 24.29 12.80 -8.68
N ASN A 172 23.98 12.71 -7.40
CA ASN A 172 24.57 13.47 -6.30
C ASN A 172 24.25 14.98 -6.28
N GLU A 173 23.34 15.45 -7.12
CA GLU A 173 22.76 16.79 -6.98
C GLU A 173 21.60 16.79 -5.96
N PRO A 174 21.44 17.87 -5.18
CA PRO A 174 20.42 17.97 -4.12
C PRO A 174 18.98 18.09 -4.62
#